data_AF-A0A2R4JS97-F1
#
_entry.id   AF-A0A2R4JS97-F1
#
_cell.length_a   1.000
_cell.length_b   1.000
_cell.length_c   1.000
_cell.angle_alpha   90.00
_cell.angle_beta   90.00
_cell.angle_gamma   90.00
#
_symmetry.space_group_name_H-M   'P 1'
#
loop_
_entity.id
_entity.type
_entity.pdbx_description
1 polymer ?
#
loop_
_entity_poly.entity_id
_entity_poly.type
_entity_poly.pdbx_seq_one_letter_code
_entity_poly.pdbx_strand_id
1 'polypeptide(L)'
;MTYVVTVDTCIPEGTPEMDPLQRAGAVALIEDGFDSVRSVKGPEGVEVALLDTIVAVHPGGALLKVIVDAPALEFAEDTVQALVDELLERSALLADWTIERCEVELHQDLAKESLDAAEGPDAPPDDLAARKARHTAGPSGEGPANGDDATTQTAAVRTQMLRLAEALRSFSPATFGATGAGEGGAAALAAGALLYATDILVDELFEDLQVLTREDVAVAECEGPLWHLEHLPDRYALQYDARFARRFLVTVIAMTTRFTDGSFQRLGCVAEGLALRLLLNETTSTLELYGLLDDDVSAALDTFADRVYEGTDDQWLYDDALGVGEGSAAGPRAAPLAFGSWFTPFDESPADSGYVHPSAADDV
;
A
#
# COMPACT_ATOMS: atom_id res chain seq x y z
N MET A 1 -17.93 -9.61 -6.57
CA MET A 1 -16.90 -9.42 -5.55
C MET A 1 -15.62 -9.10 -6.28
N THR A 2 -14.82 -8.19 -5.72
CA THR A 2 -13.53 -7.83 -6.33
C THR A 2 -12.48 -8.87 -5.97
N TYR A 3 -11.75 -9.33 -6.99
CA TYR A 3 -10.64 -10.26 -6.85
C TYR A 3 -9.41 -9.69 -7.55
N VAL A 4 -8.23 -9.97 -7.01
CA VAL A 4 -6.95 -9.69 -7.65
C VAL A 4 -6.37 -11.01 -8.13
N VAL A 5 -6.15 -11.13 -9.44
CA VAL A 5 -5.57 -12.33 -10.05
C VAL A 5 -4.17 -11.99 -10.53
N THR A 6 -3.18 -12.73 -10.04
CA THR A 6 -1.78 -12.60 -10.43
C THR A 6 -1.47 -13.64 -11.49
N VAL A 7 -1.00 -13.19 -12.66
CA VAL A 7 -0.64 -14.04 -13.81
C VAL A 7 0.81 -13.83 -14.17
N ASP A 8 1.59 -14.91 -14.17
CA ASP A 8 2.98 -14.91 -14.62
C ASP A 8 3.08 -15.52 -16.02
N THR A 9 3.65 -14.76 -16.94
CA THR A 9 3.85 -15.13 -18.34
C THR A 9 5.33 -15.16 -18.64
N CYS A 10 5.80 -16.20 -19.34
CA CYS A 10 7.22 -16.39 -19.59
C CYS A 10 7.52 -16.50 -21.10
N ILE A 11 8.71 -16.00 -21.48
CA ILE A 11 9.26 -16.22 -22.82
C ILE A 11 9.63 -17.69 -23.02
N PRO A 12 9.64 -18.22 -24.26
CA PRO A 12 9.97 -19.62 -24.51
C PRO A 12 11.35 -20.01 -23.95
N GLU A 13 11.45 -21.21 -23.37
CA GLU A 13 12.71 -21.75 -22.89
C GLU A 13 13.81 -21.69 -23.97
N GLY A 14 14.98 -21.16 -23.60
CA GLY A 14 16.13 -21.02 -24.50
C GLY A 14 16.14 -19.73 -25.33
N THR A 15 15.12 -18.86 -25.16
CA THR A 15 15.15 -17.49 -25.68
C THR A 15 16.08 -16.63 -24.80
N PRO A 16 16.93 -15.77 -25.37
CA PRO A 16 17.71 -14.82 -24.56
C PRO A 16 16.78 -13.86 -23.82
N GLU A 17 17.18 -13.50 -22.60
CA GLU A 17 16.49 -12.50 -21.78
C GLU A 17 16.29 -11.19 -22.54
N MET A 18 15.15 -10.55 -22.28
CA MET A 18 14.77 -9.30 -22.91
C MET A 18 15.65 -8.14 -22.45
N ASP A 19 16.18 -7.39 -23.42
CA ASP A 19 16.87 -6.12 -23.17
C ASP A 19 15.88 -5.02 -22.74
N PRO A 20 16.34 -3.87 -22.20
CA PRO A 20 15.46 -2.82 -21.72
C PRO A 20 14.49 -2.26 -22.77
N LEU A 21 14.85 -2.26 -24.06
CA LEU A 21 13.98 -1.78 -25.13
C LEU A 21 12.90 -2.82 -25.47
N GLN A 22 13.28 -4.10 -25.48
CA GLN A 22 12.33 -5.21 -25.66
C GLN A 22 11.32 -5.24 -24.52
N ARG A 23 11.75 -5.00 -23.27
CA ARG A 23 10.84 -4.93 -22.12
C ARG A 23 9.84 -3.78 -22.24
N ALA A 24 10.29 -2.58 -22.62
CA ALA A 24 9.39 -1.45 -22.86
C ALA A 24 8.37 -1.73 -23.99
N GLY A 25 8.80 -2.46 -25.04
CA GLY A 25 7.91 -2.89 -26.11
C GLY A 25 6.87 -3.93 -25.66
N ALA A 26 7.26 -4.88 -24.80
CA ALA A 26 6.35 -5.87 -24.24
C ALA A 26 5.29 -5.22 -23.33
N VAL A 27 5.66 -4.26 -22.48
CA VAL A 27 4.72 -3.47 -21.66
C VAL A 27 3.65 -2.85 -22.56
N ALA A 28 4.07 -2.09 -23.58
CA ALA A 28 3.14 -1.38 -24.46
C ALA A 28 2.19 -2.33 -25.23
N LEU A 29 2.66 -3.51 -25.62
CA LEU A 29 1.81 -4.51 -26.30
C LEU A 29 0.78 -5.14 -25.37
N ILE A 30 1.15 -5.38 -24.12
CA ILE A 30 0.27 -6.00 -23.13
C ILE A 30 -0.76 -4.98 -22.62
N GLU A 31 -0.35 -3.74 -22.35
CA GLU A 31 -1.26 -2.65 -21.95
C GLU A 31 -2.30 -2.33 -23.05
N ASP A 32 -1.87 -2.20 -24.32
CA ASP A 32 -2.81 -2.04 -25.45
C ASP A 32 -3.73 -3.27 -25.62
N GLY A 33 -3.24 -4.43 -25.21
CA GLY A 33 -4.00 -5.65 -24.95
C GLY A 33 -5.21 -5.40 -24.07
N PHE A 34 -4.97 -4.99 -22.82
CA PHE A 34 -5.99 -4.80 -21.81
C PHE A 34 -6.88 -3.58 -22.06
N ASP A 35 -6.35 -2.45 -22.54
CA ASP A 35 -7.11 -1.23 -22.82
C ASP A 35 -8.26 -1.46 -23.83
N SER A 36 -8.10 -2.45 -24.70
CA SER A 36 -9.10 -2.82 -25.69
C SER A 36 -10.26 -3.66 -25.13
N VAL A 37 -10.17 -4.11 -23.86
CA VAL A 37 -11.10 -5.03 -23.21
C VAL A 37 -11.74 -4.35 -22.00
N ARG A 38 -13.07 -4.16 -22.05
CA ARG A 38 -13.84 -3.56 -20.93
C ARG A 38 -14.56 -4.57 -20.05
N SER A 39 -14.78 -5.78 -20.56
CA SER A 39 -15.49 -6.86 -19.89
C SER A 39 -15.20 -8.16 -20.63
N VAL A 40 -15.02 -9.25 -19.89
CA VAL A 40 -14.75 -10.57 -20.47
C VAL A 40 -15.89 -11.51 -20.14
N LYS A 41 -16.27 -12.34 -21.11
CA LYS A 41 -17.22 -13.43 -20.85
C LYS A 41 -16.46 -14.62 -20.33
N GLY A 42 -16.65 -14.90 -19.04
CA GLY A 42 -16.14 -16.09 -18.40
C GLY A 42 -16.83 -17.37 -18.90
N PRO A 43 -16.36 -18.54 -18.44
CA PRO A 43 -17.00 -19.81 -18.71
C PRO A 43 -18.50 -19.76 -18.33
N GLU A 44 -19.34 -20.40 -19.14
CA GLU A 44 -20.81 -20.37 -19.04
C GLU A 44 -21.50 -19.04 -19.42
N GLY A 45 -20.77 -18.04 -19.91
CA GLY A 45 -21.33 -16.81 -20.48
C GLY A 45 -21.66 -15.72 -19.44
N VAL A 46 -21.14 -15.86 -18.23
CA VAL A 46 -21.16 -14.83 -17.18
C VAL A 46 -20.17 -13.71 -17.56
N GLU A 47 -20.59 -12.46 -17.50
CA GLU A 47 -19.70 -11.32 -17.73
C GLU A 47 -18.96 -10.97 -16.43
N VAL A 48 -17.62 -10.93 -16.53
CA VAL A 48 -16.69 -10.47 -15.50
C VAL A 48 -16.20 -9.10 -15.92
N ALA A 49 -16.34 -8.12 -15.03
CA ALA A 49 -15.90 -6.76 -15.32
C ALA A 49 -14.41 -6.62 -14.98
N LEU A 50 -13.63 -6.14 -15.94
CA LEU A 50 -12.23 -5.75 -15.71
C LEU A 50 -12.24 -4.37 -15.07
N LEU A 51 -11.72 -4.27 -13.85
CA LEU A 51 -11.70 -3.01 -13.10
C LEU A 51 -10.39 -2.26 -13.32
N ASP A 52 -9.28 -2.99 -13.26
CA ASP A 52 -7.94 -2.44 -13.39
C ASP A 52 -6.90 -3.52 -13.74
N THR A 53 -5.76 -3.12 -14.28
CA THR A 53 -4.67 -4.01 -14.71
C THR A 53 -3.30 -3.38 -14.50
N ILE A 54 -2.40 -4.12 -13.88
CA ILE A 54 -1.00 -3.74 -13.69
C ILE A 54 -0.13 -4.69 -14.50
N VAL A 55 0.77 -4.14 -15.31
CA VAL A 55 1.68 -4.90 -16.18
C VAL A 55 3.13 -4.62 -15.77
N ALA A 56 3.84 -5.65 -15.31
CA ALA A 56 5.26 -5.56 -14.97
C ALA A 56 6.06 -6.54 -15.82
N VAL A 57 6.97 -6.04 -16.66
CA VAL A 57 7.81 -6.89 -17.54
C VAL A 57 9.21 -7.05 -16.94
N HIS A 58 9.63 -8.30 -16.73
CA HIS A 58 10.97 -8.68 -16.27
C HIS A 58 11.77 -9.33 -17.40
N PRO A 59 13.08 -9.59 -17.27
CA PRO A 59 13.90 -10.12 -18.38
C PRO A 59 13.43 -11.46 -18.97
N GLY A 60 12.69 -12.27 -18.18
CA GLY A 60 12.18 -13.58 -18.58
C GLY A 60 10.71 -13.61 -19.01
N GLY A 61 9.97 -12.50 -18.92
CA GLY A 61 8.52 -12.57 -19.04
C GLY A 61 7.79 -11.32 -18.54
N ALA A 62 6.53 -11.48 -18.15
CA ALA A 62 5.73 -10.43 -17.54
C ALA A 62 4.80 -10.98 -16.46
N LEU A 63 4.74 -10.26 -15.34
CA LEU A 63 3.81 -10.44 -14.25
C LEU A 63 2.65 -9.46 -14.42
N LEU A 64 1.43 -9.96 -14.36
CA LEU A 64 0.20 -9.20 -14.56
C LEU A 64 -0.64 -9.29 -13.29
N LYS A 65 -1.04 -8.16 -12.70
CA LYS A 65 -2.10 -8.14 -11.68
C LYS A 65 -3.38 -7.64 -12.32
N VAL A 66 -4.41 -8.48 -12.32
CA VAL A 66 -5.67 -8.24 -13.01
C VAL A 66 -6.77 -8.16 -11.96
N ILE A 67 -7.38 -6.98 -11.83
CA ILE A 67 -8.42 -6.71 -10.84
C ILE A 67 -9.77 -6.85 -11.52
N VAL A 68 -10.60 -7.78 -11.03
CA VAL A 68 -11.88 -8.13 -11.65
C VAL A 68 -13.03 -8.16 -10.65
N ASP A 69 -14.23 -7.81 -11.10
CA ASP A 69 -15.47 -8.10 -10.38
C ASP A 69 -16.08 -9.40 -10.89
N ALA A 70 -16.04 -10.44 -10.07
CA ALA A 70 -16.53 -11.78 -10.39
C ALA A 70 -17.48 -12.32 -9.30
N PRO A 71 -18.35 -13.28 -9.62
CA PRO A 71 -19.25 -13.88 -8.64
C PRO A 71 -18.56 -14.86 -7.68
N ALA A 72 -17.44 -15.48 -8.10
CA ALA A 72 -16.62 -16.34 -7.25
C ALA A 72 -15.16 -16.36 -7.74
N LEU A 73 -14.25 -16.86 -6.88
CA LEU A 73 -12.82 -16.93 -7.13
C LEU A 73 -12.47 -17.77 -8.37
N GLU A 74 -13.09 -18.94 -8.52
CA GLU A 74 -12.90 -19.82 -9.69
C GLU A 74 -13.25 -19.11 -11.02
N PHE A 75 -14.30 -18.28 -11.01
CA PHE A 75 -14.67 -17.48 -12.19
C PHE A 75 -13.68 -16.36 -12.46
N ALA A 76 -13.07 -15.77 -11.43
CA ALA A 76 -12.04 -14.75 -11.60
C ALA A 76 -10.79 -15.34 -12.25
N GLU A 77 -10.28 -16.45 -11.71
CA GLU A 77 -9.08 -17.13 -12.22
C GLU A 77 -9.25 -17.61 -13.66
N ASP A 78 -10.30 -18.40 -13.94
CA ASP A 78 -10.55 -18.97 -15.27
C ASP A 78 -10.74 -17.88 -16.33
N THR A 79 -11.42 -16.79 -15.98
CA THR A 79 -11.69 -15.69 -16.91
C THR A 79 -10.45 -14.88 -17.20
N VAL A 80 -9.64 -14.59 -16.17
CA VAL A 80 -8.38 -13.87 -16.34
C VAL A 80 -7.37 -14.71 -17.12
N GLN A 81 -7.26 -16.01 -16.83
CA GLN A 81 -6.38 -16.90 -17.57
C GLN A 81 -6.74 -16.92 -19.07
N ALA A 82 -8.02 -17.09 -19.40
CA ALA A 82 -8.48 -17.08 -20.80
C ALA A 82 -8.24 -15.72 -21.48
N LEU A 83 -8.42 -14.62 -20.75
CA LEU A 83 -8.15 -13.26 -21.25
C LEU A 83 -6.66 -13.09 -21.60
N VAL A 84 -5.76 -13.51 -20.70
CA VAL A 84 -4.32 -13.38 -20.92
C VAL A 84 -3.86 -14.27 -22.07
N ASP A 85 -4.35 -15.51 -22.15
CA ASP A 85 -4.07 -16.40 -23.29
C ASP A 85 -4.48 -15.75 -24.62
N GLU A 86 -5.70 -15.21 -24.72
CA GLU A 86 -6.17 -14.53 -25.92
C GLU A 86 -5.32 -13.28 -26.27
N LEU A 87 -4.91 -12.53 -25.24
CA LEU A 87 -4.08 -11.34 -25.39
C LEU A 87 -2.70 -11.70 -25.96
N LEU A 88 -2.05 -12.75 -25.43
CA LEU A 88 -0.76 -13.22 -25.92
C LEU A 88 -0.86 -13.72 -27.36
N GLU A 89 -1.91 -14.47 -27.72
CA GLU A 89 -2.15 -14.95 -29.08
C GLU A 89 -2.41 -13.82 -30.09
N ARG A 90 -2.96 -12.69 -29.64
CA ARG A 90 -3.31 -11.55 -30.51
C ARG A 90 -2.08 -10.86 -31.09
N SER A 91 -0.97 -10.89 -30.37
CA SER A 91 0.30 -10.30 -30.80
C SER A 91 1.25 -11.36 -31.33
N ALA A 92 1.64 -11.24 -32.60
CA ALA A 92 2.64 -12.15 -33.19
C ALA A 92 4.01 -12.13 -32.47
N LEU A 93 4.27 -11.11 -31.64
CA LEU A 93 5.49 -10.97 -30.84
C LEU A 93 5.40 -11.65 -29.47
N LEU A 94 4.17 -11.91 -28.99
CA LEU A 94 3.90 -12.52 -27.68
C LEU A 94 3.30 -13.93 -27.81
N ALA A 95 2.90 -14.36 -29.01
CA ALA A 95 2.17 -15.62 -29.24
C ALA A 95 2.91 -16.88 -28.79
N ASP A 96 4.24 -16.83 -28.64
CA ASP A 96 5.02 -17.96 -28.14
C ASP A 96 5.20 -17.93 -26.61
N TRP A 97 4.73 -16.88 -25.92
CA TRP A 97 4.80 -16.79 -24.47
C TRP A 97 3.77 -17.72 -23.82
N THR A 98 4.08 -18.22 -22.64
CA THR A 98 3.22 -19.17 -21.91
C THR A 98 2.89 -18.65 -20.54
N ILE A 99 1.66 -18.87 -20.07
CA ILE A 99 1.28 -18.66 -18.67
C ILE A 99 1.90 -19.78 -17.83
N GLU A 100 2.82 -19.44 -16.92
CA GLU A 100 3.38 -20.40 -15.96
C GLU A 100 2.49 -20.53 -14.72
N ARG A 101 1.89 -19.42 -14.29
CA ARG A 101 1.09 -19.34 -13.06
C ARG A 101 -0.07 -18.38 -13.23
N CYS A 102 -1.23 -18.74 -12.72
CA CYS A 102 -2.40 -17.88 -12.61
C CYS A 102 -3.03 -18.20 -11.26
N GLU A 103 -3.05 -17.25 -10.33
CA GLU A 103 -3.57 -17.47 -8.98
C GLU A 103 -4.33 -16.25 -8.47
N VAL A 104 -5.34 -16.49 -7.65
CA VAL A 104 -6.13 -15.41 -7.02
C VAL A 104 -5.56 -15.12 -5.63
N GLU A 105 -5.12 -13.89 -5.41
CA GLU A 105 -4.73 -13.39 -4.09
C GLU A 105 -6.01 -13.12 -3.28
N LEU A 106 -6.22 -13.92 -2.23
CA LEU A 106 -7.28 -13.66 -1.26
C LEU A 106 -6.81 -12.57 -0.30
N HIS A 107 -7.50 -11.43 -0.28
CA HIS A 107 -7.35 -10.45 0.79
C HIS A 107 -7.49 -11.15 2.14
N GLN A 108 -6.50 -10.99 3.02
CA GLN A 108 -6.43 -11.72 4.30
C GLN A 108 -7.70 -11.52 5.14
N ASP A 109 -8.35 -10.36 5.05
CA ASP A 109 -9.61 -10.08 5.73
C ASP A 109 -10.80 -10.83 5.15
N LEU A 110 -10.86 -11.06 3.82
CA LEU A 110 -11.88 -11.87 3.17
C LEU A 110 -11.62 -13.37 3.31
N ALA A 111 -10.34 -13.78 3.32
CA ALA A 111 -9.93 -15.14 3.65
C ALA A 111 -10.33 -15.47 5.09
N LYS A 112 -10.08 -14.54 6.01
CA LYS A 112 -10.47 -14.63 7.40
C LYS A 112 -11.99 -14.58 7.57
N GLU A 113 -12.72 -13.70 6.89
CA GLU A 113 -14.19 -13.68 6.91
C GLU A 113 -14.77 -14.99 6.35
N SER A 114 -14.19 -15.55 5.28
CA SER A 114 -14.59 -16.84 4.71
C SER A 114 -14.23 -18.03 5.61
N LEU A 115 -13.12 -17.96 6.36
CA LEU A 115 -12.68 -18.99 7.28
C LEU A 115 -13.45 -18.93 8.62
N ASP A 116 -13.68 -17.73 9.13
CA ASP A 116 -14.49 -17.45 10.32
C ASP A 116 -15.97 -17.82 10.04
N ALA A 117 -16.45 -17.63 8.81
CA ALA A 117 -17.74 -18.14 8.36
C ALA A 117 -17.80 -19.68 8.34
N ALA A 118 -16.65 -20.35 8.14
CA ALA A 118 -16.55 -21.81 8.18
C ALA A 118 -16.39 -22.38 9.61
N GLU A 119 -15.87 -21.59 10.56
CA GLU A 119 -15.72 -21.92 11.99
C GLU A 119 -16.85 -21.39 12.89
N GLY A 120 -17.83 -20.69 12.30
CA GLY A 120 -18.99 -20.15 12.99
C GLY A 120 -19.91 -21.21 13.64
N PRO A 121 -21.03 -20.81 14.26
CA PRO A 121 -21.95 -21.74 14.95
C PRO A 121 -22.57 -22.83 14.04
N ASP A 122 -22.48 -22.66 12.72
CA ASP A 122 -22.87 -23.65 11.71
C ASP A 122 -21.72 -24.58 11.27
N ALA A 123 -20.52 -24.44 11.86
CA ALA A 123 -19.35 -25.25 11.58
C ALA A 123 -19.67 -26.74 11.76
N PRO A 124 -19.28 -27.60 10.79
CA PRO A 124 -19.52 -29.03 10.88
C PRO A 124 -18.78 -29.61 12.09
N PRO A 125 -19.43 -30.41 12.95
CA PRO A 125 -18.76 -30.95 14.14
C PRO A 125 -17.57 -31.81 13.70
N ASP A 126 -16.48 -31.78 14.48
CA ASP A 126 -15.23 -32.52 14.18
C ASP A 126 -15.44 -34.04 14.16
N ASP A 127 -16.48 -34.53 14.83
CA ASP A 127 -16.91 -35.91 14.75
C ASP A 127 -17.66 -36.21 13.43
N LEU A 128 -17.04 -37.04 12.59
CA LEU A 128 -17.58 -37.55 11.32
C LEU A 128 -18.98 -38.18 11.48
N ALA A 129 -19.28 -38.83 12.62
CA ALA A 129 -20.58 -39.44 12.87
C ALA A 129 -21.66 -38.39 13.12
N ALA A 130 -21.33 -37.35 13.89
CA ALA A 130 -22.21 -36.21 14.15
C ALA A 130 -22.48 -35.38 12.89
N ARG A 131 -21.48 -35.23 12.01
CA ARG A 131 -21.59 -34.51 10.73
C ARG A 131 -22.61 -35.17 9.79
N LYS A 132 -22.60 -36.51 9.72
CA LYS A 132 -23.58 -37.30 8.94
C LYS A 132 -25.01 -37.19 9.50
N ALA A 133 -25.16 -37.07 10.82
CA ALA A 133 -26.45 -36.93 11.47
C ALA A 133 -27.09 -35.55 11.23
N ARG A 134 -26.31 -34.45 11.28
CA ARG A 134 -26.79 -33.08 11.00
C ARG A 134 -27.33 -32.93 9.57
N HIS A 135 -26.67 -33.50 8.57
CA HIS A 135 -27.16 -33.46 7.18
C HIS A 135 -28.53 -34.14 6.96
N THR A 136 -29.01 -34.92 7.93
CA THR A 136 -30.30 -35.62 7.84
C THR A 136 -31.43 -34.88 8.59
N ALA A 137 -31.13 -33.82 9.33
CA ALA A 137 -32.11 -33.09 10.16
C ALA A 137 -32.03 -31.57 9.88
N GLY A 138 -33.14 -30.97 9.45
CA GLY A 138 -33.24 -29.54 9.11
C GLY A 138 -33.09 -28.58 10.32
N PRO A 139 -32.99 -27.26 10.07
CA PRO A 139 -32.31 -26.33 10.97
C PRO A 139 -33.23 -25.72 12.05
N SER A 140 -32.68 -25.60 13.27
CA SER A 140 -33.16 -24.71 14.34
C SER A 140 -31.93 -24.13 15.04
N GLY A 141 -31.85 -22.80 15.09
CA GLY A 141 -30.67 -22.06 15.55
C GLY A 141 -30.64 -21.72 17.05
N GLU A 142 -29.74 -20.75 17.33
CA GLU A 142 -29.50 -19.93 18.54
C GLU A 142 -28.07 -20.10 19.13
N GLY A 143 -27.36 -18.97 19.30
CA GLY A 143 -26.07 -18.85 20.00
C GLY A 143 -26.00 -17.58 20.86
N PRO A 144 -25.05 -17.48 21.82
CA PRO A 144 -24.26 -16.22 21.99
C PRO A 144 -22.84 -16.34 22.61
N ALA A 145 -22.01 -15.27 22.44
CA ALA A 145 -21.11 -14.57 23.43
C ALA A 145 -19.65 -14.25 22.97
N ASN A 146 -19.27 -12.96 22.74
CA ASN A 146 -17.87 -12.53 22.48
C ASN A 146 -17.53 -11.02 22.79
N GLY A 147 -18.27 -10.30 23.65
CA GLY A 147 -18.21 -8.82 23.71
C GLY A 147 -17.22 -8.12 24.68
N ASP A 148 -16.74 -8.76 25.74
CA ASP A 148 -16.11 -8.02 26.87
C ASP A 148 -14.60 -7.73 26.71
N ASP A 149 -13.85 -8.53 25.94
CA ASP A 149 -12.39 -8.42 25.84
C ASP A 149 -11.94 -7.23 24.97
N ALA A 150 -12.61 -7.04 23.83
CA ALA A 150 -12.32 -5.97 22.87
C ALA A 150 -12.44 -4.56 23.50
N THR A 151 -13.47 -4.34 24.33
CA THR A 151 -13.67 -3.03 24.99
C THR A 151 -12.56 -2.68 25.99
N THR A 152 -11.97 -3.68 26.64
CA THR A 152 -10.87 -3.46 27.60
C THR A 152 -9.58 -3.09 26.86
N GLN A 153 -9.32 -3.74 25.73
CA GLN A 153 -8.16 -3.47 24.88
C GLN A 153 -8.20 -2.05 24.28
N THR A 154 -9.33 -1.63 23.69
CA THR A 154 -9.49 -0.28 23.13
C THR A 154 -9.24 0.81 24.18
N ALA A 155 -9.74 0.64 25.41
CA ALA A 155 -9.53 1.61 26.48
C ALA A 155 -8.05 1.73 26.90
N ALA A 156 -7.31 0.61 26.90
CA ALA A 156 -5.88 0.58 27.19
C ALA A 156 -5.08 1.29 26.10
N VAL A 157 -5.36 1.01 24.83
CA VAL A 157 -4.69 1.65 23.68
C VAL A 157 -4.96 3.16 23.66
N ARG A 158 -6.22 3.58 23.84
CA ARG A 158 -6.57 5.00 23.94
C ARG A 158 -5.79 5.71 25.04
N THR A 159 -5.68 5.09 26.22
CA THR A 159 -4.92 5.65 27.34
C THR A 159 -3.43 5.79 27.00
N GLN A 160 -2.87 4.80 26.29
CA GLN A 160 -1.49 4.83 25.84
C GLN A 160 -1.24 5.95 24.82
N MET A 161 -2.09 6.09 23.79
CA MET A 161 -1.98 7.17 22.80
C MET A 161 -2.05 8.54 23.49
N LEU A 162 -3.03 8.78 24.37
CA LEU A 162 -3.12 10.05 25.10
C LEU A 162 -1.87 10.37 25.92
N ARG A 163 -1.21 9.35 26.50
CA ARG A 163 0.06 9.53 27.22
C ARG A 163 1.22 9.88 26.27
N LEU A 164 1.21 9.35 25.06
CA LEU A 164 2.23 9.60 24.04
C LEU A 164 2.13 11.01 23.44
N ALA A 165 0.93 11.62 23.45
CA ALA A 165 0.70 12.95 22.90
C ALA A 165 1.69 14.02 23.40
N GLU A 166 2.06 13.98 24.68
CA GLU A 166 2.99 14.94 25.29
C GLU A 166 4.44 14.80 24.80
N ALA A 167 4.80 13.64 24.22
CA ALA A 167 6.14 13.41 23.71
C ALA A 167 6.36 14.03 22.32
N LEU A 168 5.28 14.45 21.63
CA LEU A 168 5.32 15.10 20.32
C LEU A 168 5.68 16.59 20.44
N ARG A 169 6.91 16.89 20.89
CA ARG A 169 7.34 18.23 21.33
C ARG A 169 7.31 19.31 20.24
N SER A 170 7.40 18.94 18.97
CA SER A 170 7.43 19.89 17.86
C SER A 170 6.06 20.44 17.46
N PHE A 171 4.97 19.84 17.95
CA PHE A 171 3.62 20.24 17.56
C PHE A 171 2.79 20.60 18.79
N SER A 172 2.19 21.79 18.75
CA SER A 172 1.24 22.20 19.76
C SER A 172 -0.14 21.59 19.48
N PRO A 173 -1.03 21.48 20.48
CA PRO A 173 -2.43 21.07 20.23
C PRO A 173 -3.13 21.93 19.18
N ALA A 174 -2.75 23.20 19.06
CA ALA A 174 -3.30 24.09 18.04
C ALA A 174 -2.96 23.62 16.62
N THR A 175 -1.83 22.93 16.40
CA THR A 175 -1.44 22.33 15.12
C THR A 175 -2.49 21.32 14.62
N PHE A 176 -3.15 20.63 15.55
CA PHE A 176 -4.24 19.68 15.29
C PHE A 176 -5.63 20.33 15.32
N GLY A 177 -5.70 21.67 15.25
CA GLY A 177 -6.99 22.38 15.20
C GLY A 177 -7.64 22.68 16.55
N ALA A 178 -7.03 22.34 17.69
CA ALA A 178 -7.63 22.66 18.99
C ALA A 178 -7.67 24.18 19.24
N THR A 179 -8.86 24.77 19.31
CA THR A 179 -9.07 26.20 19.60
C THR A 179 -9.52 26.48 21.03
N GLY A 180 -9.85 25.44 21.81
CA GLY A 180 -10.30 25.55 23.20
C GLY A 180 -10.15 24.27 24.05
N ALA A 181 -10.50 24.36 25.33
CA ALA A 181 -10.29 23.31 26.34
C ALA A 181 -11.12 22.01 26.13
N GLY A 182 -12.17 22.03 25.28
CA GLY A 182 -12.99 20.85 24.96
C GLY A 182 -12.52 20.07 23.73
N GLU A 183 -11.87 20.74 22.77
CA GLU A 183 -11.33 20.15 21.52
C GLU A 183 -9.94 19.52 21.74
N GLY A 184 -9.34 19.71 22.92
CA GLY A 184 -8.05 19.16 23.27
C GLY A 184 -8.01 17.62 23.33
N GLY A 185 -9.17 16.96 23.47
CA GLY A 185 -9.26 15.49 23.54
C GLY A 185 -8.95 14.81 22.22
N ALA A 186 -9.57 15.25 21.12
CA ALA A 186 -9.34 14.71 19.78
C ALA A 186 -7.94 15.08 19.28
N ALA A 187 -7.52 16.33 19.47
CA ALA A 187 -6.16 16.77 19.14
C ALA A 187 -5.07 15.98 19.89
N ALA A 188 -5.25 15.73 21.19
CA ALA A 188 -4.31 14.92 21.95
C ALA A 188 -4.32 13.45 21.49
N LEU A 189 -5.49 12.90 21.17
CA LEU A 189 -5.59 11.53 20.67
C LEU A 189 -4.89 11.39 19.30
N ALA A 190 -5.14 12.30 18.36
CA ALA A 190 -4.48 12.34 17.06
C ALA A 190 -2.95 12.47 17.18
N ALA A 191 -2.47 13.41 18.00
CA ALA A 191 -1.04 13.58 18.28
C ALA A 191 -0.40 12.33 18.89
N GLY A 192 -1.10 11.70 19.83
CA GLY A 192 -0.69 10.45 20.46
C GLY A 192 -0.68 9.25 19.51
N ALA A 193 -1.66 9.18 18.62
CA ALA A 193 -1.80 8.15 17.61
C ALA A 193 -0.67 8.23 16.57
N LEU A 194 -0.26 9.42 16.14
CA LEU A 194 0.91 9.60 15.27
C LEU A 194 2.19 9.01 15.87
N LEU A 195 2.43 9.24 17.16
CA LEU A 195 3.62 8.68 17.82
C LEU A 195 3.48 7.17 18.03
N TYR A 196 2.27 6.69 18.32
CA TYR A 196 2.01 5.25 18.45
C TYR A 196 2.22 4.52 17.10
N ALA A 197 1.71 5.07 16.01
CA ALA A 197 1.86 4.57 14.65
C ALA A 197 3.30 4.66 14.14
N THR A 198 4.14 5.56 14.70
CA THR A 198 5.56 5.62 14.36
C THR A 198 6.28 4.32 14.69
N ASP A 199 5.99 3.71 15.84
CA ASP A 199 6.61 2.44 16.24
C ASP A 199 6.20 1.31 15.27
N ILE A 200 4.91 1.26 14.90
CA ILE A 200 4.37 0.28 13.94
C ILE A 200 5.01 0.47 12.56
N LEU A 201 4.96 1.70 12.02
CA LEU A 201 5.56 2.05 10.72
C LEU A 201 7.04 1.67 10.63
N VAL A 202 7.80 1.90 11.70
CA VAL A 202 9.23 1.55 11.74
C VAL A 202 9.43 0.03 11.72
N ASP A 203 8.67 -0.72 12.52
CA ASP A 203 8.75 -2.17 12.57
C ASP A 203 8.35 -2.79 11.21
N GLU A 204 7.26 -2.33 10.61
CA GLU A 204 6.77 -2.80 9.31
C GLU A 204 7.73 -2.45 8.15
N LEU A 205 8.34 -1.25 8.15
CA LEU A 205 9.40 -0.92 7.20
C LEU A 205 10.67 -1.76 7.39
N PHE A 206 10.97 -2.20 8.62
CA PHE A 206 12.04 -3.15 8.87
C PHE A 206 11.73 -4.54 8.30
N GLU A 207 10.46 -4.95 8.34
CA GLU A 207 10.01 -6.19 7.71
C GLU A 207 10.09 -6.11 6.18
N ASP A 208 9.60 -5.02 5.57
CA ASP A 208 9.72 -4.76 4.14
C ASP A 208 11.18 -4.82 3.67
N LEU A 209 12.08 -4.16 4.41
CA LEU A 209 13.50 -4.19 4.12
C LEU A 209 14.08 -5.61 4.19
N GLN A 210 13.65 -6.43 5.14
CA GLN A 210 14.11 -7.82 5.27
C GLN A 210 13.63 -8.69 4.11
N VAL A 211 12.40 -8.48 3.64
CA VAL A 211 11.85 -9.15 2.46
C VAL A 211 12.69 -8.79 1.22
N LEU A 212 12.82 -7.50 0.91
CA LEU A 212 13.60 -7.03 -0.24
C LEU A 212 15.07 -7.47 -0.18
N THR A 213 15.68 -7.50 1.01
CA THR A 213 17.08 -7.95 1.17
C THR A 213 17.23 -9.46 0.98
N ARG A 214 16.21 -10.26 1.34
CA ARG A 214 16.24 -11.71 1.20
C ARG A 214 16.05 -12.13 -0.25
N GLU A 215 15.15 -11.45 -0.95
CA GLU A 215 14.80 -11.75 -2.33
C GLU A 215 15.78 -11.07 -3.32
N ASP A 216 16.47 -10.00 -2.90
CA ASP A 216 17.41 -9.22 -3.72
C ASP A 216 16.75 -8.62 -4.97
N VAL A 217 15.52 -8.15 -4.79
CA VAL A 217 14.66 -7.57 -5.83
C VAL A 217 14.13 -6.20 -5.40
N ALA A 218 13.58 -5.43 -6.36
CA ALA A 218 12.83 -4.22 -6.07
C ALA A 218 11.37 -4.53 -5.70
N VAL A 219 10.65 -3.57 -5.12
CA VAL A 219 9.23 -3.70 -4.76
C VAL A 219 8.38 -4.24 -5.92
N ALA A 220 8.60 -3.76 -7.15
CA ALA A 220 7.86 -4.21 -8.33
C ALA A 220 8.07 -5.69 -8.69
N GLU A 221 9.17 -6.28 -8.23
CA GLU A 221 9.59 -7.66 -8.53
C GLU A 221 9.46 -8.57 -7.29
N CYS A 222 8.98 -8.02 -6.17
CA CYS A 222 8.87 -8.71 -4.89
C CYS A 222 7.60 -9.56 -4.86
N GLU A 223 7.76 -10.85 -4.56
CA GLU A 223 6.62 -11.78 -4.38
C GLU A 223 6.21 -11.87 -2.90
N GLY A 224 7.11 -11.52 -1.99
CA GLY A 224 6.81 -11.45 -0.56
C GLY A 224 5.86 -10.30 -0.20
N PRO A 225 5.07 -10.43 0.88
CA PRO A 225 4.21 -9.36 1.34
C PRO A 225 5.05 -8.16 1.78
N LEU A 226 4.64 -6.96 1.34
CA LEU A 226 5.18 -5.68 1.77
C LEU A 226 4.07 -4.89 2.45
N TRP A 227 4.37 -4.22 3.55
CA TRP A 227 3.42 -3.47 4.36
C TRP A 227 3.24 -2.05 3.85
N HIS A 228 4.34 -1.38 3.48
CA HIS A 228 4.33 0.06 3.23
C HIS A 228 5.00 0.46 1.92
N LEU A 229 6.07 -0.23 1.51
CA LEU A 229 6.81 0.17 0.32
C LEU A 229 6.00 0.00 -0.98
N GLU A 230 5.01 -0.89 -1.00
CA GLU A 230 4.05 -1.02 -2.10
C GLU A 230 3.05 0.15 -2.21
N HIS A 231 2.89 0.94 -1.15
CA HIS A 231 2.00 2.12 -1.13
C HIS A 231 2.70 3.42 -1.56
N LEU A 232 3.97 3.34 -1.93
CA LEU A 232 4.71 4.44 -2.55
C LEU A 232 4.29 4.63 -4.02
N PRO A 233 4.61 5.75 -4.68
CA PRO A 233 4.18 5.96 -6.07
C PRO A 233 4.66 4.84 -7.01
N ASP A 234 3.71 4.12 -7.62
CA ASP A 234 3.95 2.89 -8.40
C ASP A 234 4.91 3.08 -9.57
N ARG A 235 4.90 4.27 -10.19
CA ARG A 235 5.78 4.61 -11.32
C ARG A 235 7.28 4.52 -11.03
N TYR A 236 7.68 4.44 -9.75
CA TYR A 236 9.06 4.21 -9.34
C TYR A 236 9.28 2.87 -8.61
N ALA A 237 8.32 1.94 -8.65
CA ALA A 237 8.37 0.67 -7.92
C ALA A 237 9.61 -0.19 -8.24
N LEU A 238 10.12 -0.14 -9.48
CA LEU A 238 11.38 -0.78 -9.90
C LEU A 238 12.64 -0.15 -9.26
N GLN A 239 12.52 1.03 -8.66
CA GLN A 239 13.64 1.75 -8.04
C GLN A 239 13.62 1.61 -6.51
N TYR A 240 12.55 1.05 -5.93
CA TYR A 240 12.44 0.77 -4.51
C TYR A 240 13.12 -0.57 -4.18
N ASP A 241 14.45 -0.59 -4.21
CA ASP A 241 15.25 -1.75 -3.81
C ASP A 241 15.57 -1.73 -2.31
N ALA A 242 16.28 -2.77 -1.82
CA ALA A 242 16.72 -2.83 -0.43
C ALA A 242 17.60 -1.63 0.00
N ARG A 243 18.30 -0.96 -0.94
CA ARG A 243 19.10 0.24 -0.64
C ARG A 243 18.19 1.45 -0.44
N PHE A 244 17.19 1.63 -1.30
CA PHE A 244 16.15 2.64 -1.14
C PHE A 244 15.43 2.43 0.19
N ALA A 245 14.98 1.22 0.50
CA ALA A 245 14.29 0.89 1.75
C ALA A 245 15.11 1.26 3.00
N ARG A 246 16.41 0.91 3.02
CA ARG A 246 17.33 1.36 4.10
C ARG A 246 17.37 2.88 4.20
N ARG A 247 17.55 3.57 3.08
CA ARG A 247 17.68 5.03 3.01
C ARG A 247 16.38 5.72 3.48
N PHE A 248 15.24 5.16 3.11
CA PHE A 248 13.90 5.61 3.46
C PHE A 248 13.60 5.39 4.94
N LEU A 249 13.91 4.21 5.49
CA LEU A 249 13.76 3.91 6.91
C LEU A 249 14.53 4.89 7.80
N VAL A 250 15.79 5.20 7.47
CA VAL A 250 16.56 6.21 8.23
C VAL A 250 15.83 7.57 8.15
N THR A 251 15.26 7.91 6.98
CA THR A 251 14.51 9.16 6.76
C THR A 251 13.28 9.26 7.66
N VAL A 252 12.51 8.17 7.76
CA VAL A 252 11.37 8.06 8.71
C VAL A 252 11.86 8.27 10.14
N ILE A 253 12.90 7.55 10.57
CA ILE A 253 13.43 7.62 11.94
C ILE A 253 13.89 9.04 12.30
N ALA A 254 14.63 9.72 11.44
CA ALA A 254 15.08 11.07 11.79
C ALA A 254 13.93 12.09 11.69
N MET A 255 12.98 11.93 10.77
CA MET A 255 11.80 12.78 10.71
C MET A 255 11.02 12.70 12.03
N THR A 256 10.70 11.49 12.50
CA THR A 256 9.94 11.27 13.73
C THR A 256 10.75 11.60 14.99
N THR A 257 12.08 11.44 14.95
CA THR A 257 12.97 11.97 15.99
C THR A 257 12.83 13.49 16.11
N ARG A 258 12.77 14.22 14.99
CA ARG A 258 12.56 15.68 15.04
C ARG A 258 11.17 16.04 15.54
N PHE A 259 10.15 15.22 15.32
CA PHE A 259 8.82 15.43 15.90
C PHE A 259 8.85 15.36 17.42
N THR A 260 9.61 14.41 17.96
CA THR A 260 9.69 14.19 19.41
C THR A 260 10.72 15.07 20.10
N ASP A 261 11.79 15.49 19.42
CA ASP A 261 12.86 16.25 20.06
C ASP A 261 12.60 17.76 20.18
N GLY A 262 11.68 18.29 19.37
CA GLY A 262 11.32 19.71 19.32
C GLY A 262 12.04 20.51 18.22
N SER A 263 12.84 19.86 17.38
CA SER A 263 13.64 20.50 16.32
C SER A 263 12.97 20.51 14.94
N PHE A 264 11.80 19.90 14.79
CA PHE A 264 11.08 19.92 13.52
C PHE A 264 10.60 21.34 13.20
N GLN A 265 10.92 21.78 11.99
CA GLN A 265 10.48 23.07 11.45
C GLN A 265 9.57 22.90 10.24
N ARG A 266 9.96 22.00 9.33
CA ARG A 266 9.27 21.67 8.08
C ARG A 266 9.84 20.39 7.48
N LEU A 267 9.15 19.85 6.48
CA LEU A 267 9.67 18.80 5.62
C LEU A 267 10.86 19.32 4.81
N GLY A 268 11.95 18.54 4.82
CA GLY A 268 13.24 18.89 4.24
C GLY A 268 13.44 18.36 2.83
N CYS A 269 12.78 17.27 2.45
CA CYS A 269 12.91 16.64 1.13
C CYS A 269 11.65 15.84 0.76
N VAL A 270 11.59 15.34 -0.48
CA VAL A 270 10.45 14.54 -0.97
C VAL A 270 10.25 13.27 -0.13
N ALA A 271 11.34 12.60 0.25
CA ALA A 271 11.27 11.39 1.06
C ALA A 271 10.62 11.61 2.44
N GLU A 272 10.78 12.80 3.04
CA GLU A 272 10.08 13.14 4.28
C GLU A 272 8.58 13.37 4.05
N GLY A 273 8.17 13.92 2.91
CA GLY A 273 6.75 14.02 2.53
C GLY A 273 6.11 12.65 2.37
N LEU A 274 6.76 11.75 1.63
CA LEU A 274 6.30 10.37 1.48
C LEU A 274 6.24 9.63 2.83
N ALA A 275 7.26 9.79 3.68
CA ALA A 275 7.28 9.22 5.03
C ALA A 275 6.12 9.72 5.89
N LEU A 276 5.79 11.01 5.82
CA LEU A 276 4.65 11.58 6.54
C LEU A 276 3.32 11.01 6.04
N ARG A 277 3.19 10.80 4.72
CA ARG A 277 1.99 10.20 4.13
C ARG A 277 1.77 8.77 4.62
N LEU A 278 2.81 7.93 4.59
CA LEU A 278 2.73 6.58 5.13
C LEU A 278 2.39 6.59 6.63
N LEU A 279 2.98 7.50 7.40
CA LEU A 279 2.66 7.64 8.82
C LEU A 279 1.20 8.05 9.07
N LEU A 280 0.64 8.95 8.27
CA LEU A 280 -0.76 9.37 8.38
C LEU A 280 -1.71 8.23 8.02
N ASN A 281 -1.39 7.46 6.98
CA ASN A 281 -2.15 6.27 6.60
C ASN A 281 -2.13 5.24 7.74
N GLU A 282 -0.94 4.93 8.27
CA GLU A 282 -0.78 3.98 9.38
C GLU A 282 -1.50 4.44 10.65
N THR A 283 -1.45 5.74 10.94
CA THR A 283 -2.19 6.33 12.06
C THR A 283 -3.70 6.16 11.90
N THR A 284 -4.20 6.35 10.68
CA THR A 284 -5.64 6.20 10.36
C THR A 284 -6.06 4.75 10.50
N SER A 285 -5.35 3.82 9.86
CA SER A 285 -5.60 2.37 9.96
C SER A 285 -5.56 1.88 11.41
N THR A 286 -4.57 2.32 12.18
CA THR A 286 -4.47 1.98 13.60
C THR A 286 -5.65 2.53 14.42
N LEU A 287 -6.09 3.76 14.17
CA LEU A 287 -7.25 4.33 14.87
C LEU A 287 -8.56 3.62 14.50
N GLU A 288 -8.74 3.24 13.23
CA GLU A 288 -9.88 2.45 12.76
C GLU A 288 -9.91 1.06 13.41
N LEU A 289 -8.77 0.37 13.43
CA LEU A 289 -8.62 -0.95 14.04
C LEU A 289 -9.12 -0.99 15.49
N TYR A 290 -8.86 0.07 16.26
CA TYR A 290 -9.29 0.17 17.65
C TYR A 290 -10.64 0.86 17.85
N GLY A 291 -11.31 1.30 16.78
CA GLY A 291 -12.58 2.04 16.86
C GLY A 291 -12.44 3.42 17.53
N LEU A 292 -11.28 4.06 17.34
CA LEU A 292 -10.91 5.35 17.91
C LEU A 292 -10.91 6.49 16.88
N LEU A 293 -11.12 6.19 15.60
CA LEU A 293 -11.29 7.18 14.54
C LEU A 293 -12.75 7.68 14.55
N ASP A 294 -12.95 8.91 15.02
CA ASP A 294 -14.20 9.66 14.88
C ASP A 294 -13.97 10.90 14.01
N ASP A 295 -15.06 11.59 13.64
CA ASP A 295 -15.01 12.78 12.76
C ASP A 295 -14.10 13.89 13.33
N ASP A 296 -14.04 14.04 14.65
CA ASP A 296 -13.23 15.06 15.31
C ASP A 296 -11.73 14.70 15.25
N VAL A 297 -11.37 13.43 15.45
CA VAL A 297 -10.00 12.92 15.33
C VAL A 297 -9.53 12.95 13.88
N SER A 298 -10.39 12.57 12.93
CA SER A 298 -10.10 12.66 11.49
C SER A 298 -9.84 14.11 11.08
N ALA A 299 -10.70 15.05 11.48
CA ALA A 299 -10.50 16.47 11.20
C ALA A 299 -9.22 17.03 11.85
N ALA A 300 -8.83 16.51 13.02
CA ALA A 300 -7.59 16.89 13.68
C ALA A 300 -6.34 16.41 12.92
N LEU A 301 -6.38 15.19 12.35
CA LEU A 301 -5.33 14.67 11.48
C LEU A 301 -5.23 15.45 10.17
N ASP A 302 -6.36 15.76 9.53
CA ASP A 302 -6.39 16.57 8.30
C ASP A 302 -5.81 17.97 8.54
N THR A 303 -6.21 18.62 9.64
CA THR A 303 -5.68 19.93 10.01
C THR A 303 -4.17 19.89 10.27
N PHE A 304 -3.68 18.80 10.86
CA PHE A 304 -2.24 18.60 11.05
C PHE A 304 -1.53 18.40 9.72
N ALA A 305 -2.05 17.53 8.84
CA ALA A 305 -1.50 17.26 7.52
C ALA A 305 -1.39 18.55 6.70
N ASP A 306 -2.48 19.33 6.60
CA ASP A 306 -2.52 20.60 5.87
C ASP A 306 -1.40 21.57 6.30
N ARG A 307 -1.10 21.63 7.60
CA ARG A 307 -0.08 22.55 8.14
C ARG A 307 1.33 22.04 7.95
N VAL A 308 1.55 20.73 8.04
CA VAL A 308 2.89 20.15 7.87
C VAL A 308 3.28 20.06 6.40
N TYR A 309 2.31 19.80 5.52
CA TYR A 309 2.47 19.88 4.08
C TYR A 309 2.48 21.31 3.54
N GLU A 310 2.18 22.34 4.34
CA GLU A 310 2.18 23.73 3.87
C GLU A 310 3.53 24.10 3.20
N GLY A 311 3.51 24.22 1.87
CA GLY A 311 4.69 24.50 1.04
C GLY A 311 5.35 23.28 0.38
N THR A 312 4.84 22.07 0.59
CA THR A 312 5.23 20.85 -0.13
C THR A 312 4.10 20.50 -1.11
N ASP A 313 4.44 20.20 -2.36
CA ASP A 313 3.50 19.67 -3.35
C ASP A 313 4.04 18.30 -3.74
N ASP A 314 3.55 17.25 -3.10
CA ASP A 314 3.87 15.84 -3.35
C ASP A 314 2.69 15.08 -3.99
N GLN A 315 1.51 15.69 -4.04
CA GLN A 315 0.29 15.12 -4.63
C GLN A 315 0.50 14.72 -6.11
N TRP A 316 1.28 15.51 -6.85
CA TRP A 316 1.66 15.21 -8.25
C TRP A 316 2.48 13.92 -8.41
N LEU A 317 3.05 13.36 -7.34
CA LEU A 317 3.77 12.10 -7.41
C LEU A 317 2.87 10.91 -7.70
N TYR A 318 1.60 11.02 -7.32
CA TYR A 318 0.58 9.99 -7.44
C TYR A 318 -0.42 10.25 -8.59
N ASP A 319 -0.41 11.46 -9.19
CA ASP A 319 -1.25 11.77 -10.34
C ASP A 319 -0.64 11.23 -11.65
N ASP A 320 -1.18 10.11 -12.14
CA ASP A 320 -0.85 9.55 -13.47
C ASP A 320 -1.42 10.38 -14.64
N ALA A 321 -2.42 11.24 -14.37
CA ALA A 321 -3.07 12.07 -15.39
C ALA A 321 -2.16 13.19 -15.93
N LEU A 322 -1.05 13.48 -15.24
CA LEU A 322 -0.03 14.41 -15.71
C LEU A 322 1.12 13.60 -16.32
N GLY A 323 0.90 13.11 -17.54
CA GLY A 323 1.98 12.77 -18.46
C GLY A 323 2.87 14.00 -18.70
N VAL A 324 3.75 14.31 -17.75
CA VAL A 324 4.72 15.39 -17.88
C VAL A 324 5.89 14.82 -18.66
N GLY A 325 5.81 14.96 -19.98
CA GLY A 325 7.03 15.11 -20.77
C GLY A 325 7.89 16.18 -20.09
N GLU A 326 9.15 15.84 -19.85
CA GLU A 326 10.16 16.67 -19.19
C GLU A 326 9.94 18.17 -19.47
N GLY A 327 9.40 18.91 -18.50
CA GLY A 327 9.43 20.39 -18.53
C GLY A 327 8.11 21.17 -18.51
N SER A 328 7.12 20.82 -17.69
CA SER A 328 6.06 21.79 -17.35
C SER A 328 5.98 22.06 -15.85
N ALA A 329 6.73 23.08 -15.42
CA ALA A 329 6.67 23.66 -14.08
C ALA A 329 5.46 24.60 -13.95
N ALA A 330 4.57 24.33 -12.99
CA ALA A 330 3.55 25.29 -12.56
C ALA A 330 3.18 25.11 -11.08
N GLY A 331 4.13 25.45 -10.19
CA GLY A 331 3.94 25.67 -8.75
C GLY A 331 5.19 26.35 -8.16
N PRO A 332 5.11 27.15 -7.06
CA PRO A 332 6.24 27.97 -6.57
C PRO A 332 7.47 27.18 -6.09
N ARG A 333 7.43 25.85 -6.12
CA ARG A 333 8.51 24.91 -5.77
C ARG A 333 8.69 23.78 -6.80
N ALA A 334 8.31 24.02 -8.05
CA ALA A 334 8.50 23.09 -9.16
C ALA A 334 9.99 22.92 -9.54
N ALA A 335 10.75 22.20 -8.72
CA ALA A 335 11.94 21.52 -9.16
C ALA A 335 11.52 20.14 -9.69
N PRO A 336 11.93 19.73 -10.91
CA PRO A 336 11.69 18.38 -11.38
C PRO A 336 12.67 17.47 -10.62
N LEU A 337 12.26 16.99 -9.45
CA LEU A 337 13.13 16.20 -8.60
C LEU A 337 13.03 14.74 -9.04
N ALA A 338 13.77 14.41 -10.10
CA ALA A 338 14.05 13.05 -10.52
C ALA A 338 14.31 12.15 -9.31
N PHE A 339 13.91 10.88 -9.35
CA PHE A 339 13.99 9.93 -8.22
C PHE A 339 15.27 10.04 -7.38
N GLY A 340 16.44 10.17 -8.03
CA GLY A 340 17.73 10.31 -7.33
C GLY A 340 17.86 11.52 -6.38
N SER A 341 16.96 12.50 -6.48
CA SER A 341 16.95 13.71 -5.65
C SER A 341 15.93 13.67 -4.50
N TRP A 342 15.19 12.58 -4.33
CA TRP A 342 14.14 12.49 -3.29
C TRP A 342 14.64 12.66 -1.86
N PHE A 343 15.89 12.27 -1.62
CA PHE A 343 16.56 12.40 -0.32
C PHE A 343 17.38 13.68 -0.22
N THR A 344 17.45 14.47 -1.28
CA THR A 344 18.18 15.74 -1.30
C THR A 344 17.32 16.83 -0.66
N PRO A 345 17.88 17.64 0.25
CA PRO A 345 17.17 18.76 0.82
C PRO A 345 16.63 19.71 -0.26
N PHE A 346 15.44 20.26 -0.07
CA PHE A 346 14.92 21.32 -0.93
C PHE A 346 15.88 22.52 -0.91
N ASP A 347 16.26 23.01 -2.10
CA ASP A 347 17.17 24.15 -2.25
C ASP A 347 16.58 25.41 -1.59
N GLU A 348 17.20 25.87 -0.50
CA GLU A 348 17.00 27.22 0.01
C GLU A 348 18.35 27.90 0.34
N SER A 349 18.35 29.22 0.11
CA SER A 349 19.49 30.14 0.18
C SER A 349 20.45 29.88 1.37
N PRO A 350 21.77 30.14 1.24
CA PRO A 350 22.80 29.83 2.24
C PRO A 350 22.65 30.45 3.64
N ALA A 351 21.58 31.20 3.91
CA ALA A 351 21.23 31.72 5.23
C ALA A 351 20.27 30.79 6.01
N ASP A 352 19.64 29.83 5.34
CA ASP A 352 18.62 28.94 5.92
C ASP A 352 18.85 27.52 5.37
N SER A 353 19.99 26.91 5.75
CA SER A 353 20.31 25.55 5.34
C SER A 353 19.28 24.59 5.95
N GLY A 354 18.38 24.06 5.14
CA GLY A 354 17.42 23.04 5.54
C GLY A 354 18.10 21.85 6.23
N TYR A 355 17.33 21.08 6.99
CA TYR A 355 17.84 19.90 7.68
C TYR A 355 18.40 18.88 6.68
N VAL A 356 19.70 18.59 6.79
CA VAL A 356 20.36 17.58 5.98
C VAL A 356 20.28 16.25 6.71
N HIS A 357 19.49 15.35 6.14
CA HIS A 357 19.31 14.03 6.70
C HIS A 357 20.59 13.17 6.51
N PRO A 358 20.95 12.24 7.43
CA PRO A 358 22.08 11.33 7.25
C PRO A 358 22.02 10.50 5.96
N SER A 359 20.81 10.22 5.49
CA SER A 359 20.53 9.56 4.21
C SER A 359 20.87 10.41 2.99
N ALA A 360 21.14 11.72 3.13
CA ALA A 360 21.57 12.57 2.01
C ALA A 360 23.05 12.36 1.64
N ALA A 361 23.84 11.67 2.46
CA ALA A 361 25.19 11.29 2.09
C ALA A 361 25.14 10.15 1.06
N ASP A 362 25.57 10.41 -0.17
CA ASP A 362 25.80 9.34 -1.15
C ASP A 362 26.92 8.43 -0.65
N ASP A 363 26.62 7.13 -0.54
CA ASP A 363 27.66 6.10 -0.42
C ASP A 363 28.49 6.12 -1.72
N VAL A 364 29.76 6.52 -1.57
CA VAL A 364 30.83 6.45 -2.57
C VAL A 364 31.22 5.01 -2.87
#